data_AF-A0A7K1G9P0-F1
#
_entry.id   AF-A0A7K1G9P0-F1
#
_cell.length_a   1.000
_cell.length_b   1.000
_cell.length_c   1.000
_cell.angle_alpha   90.00
_cell.angle_beta   90.00
_cell.angle_gamma   90.00
#
_symmetry.space_group_name_H-M   'P 1'
#
loop_
_entity.id
_entity.type
_entity.pdbx_description
1 polymer ?
#
loop_
_entity_poly.entity_id
_entity_poly.type
_entity_poly.pdbx_seq_one_letter_code
_entity_poly.pdbx_strand_id
1 'polypeptide(L)'
;MKVIVYIILVILFAVMGFWFHKGFYELSFSLLKNENVTLINRTTAGQFNSDLIFATSIGLIPLFYLVIEKITNIKFIYKGLIAAAIILITGIVFWRLRIYGLNVQFEELALYDLPDGLIPEFDIVHLKFEIYLFMGFIVGTLISILIFRDHNKPLLN
;
A
#
# COMPACT_ATOMS: atom_id res chain seq x y z
N MET A 1 -18.08 -0.85 23.76
CA MET A 1 -17.37 0.45 23.59
C MET A 1 -16.15 0.36 22.68
N LYS A 2 -15.17 -0.52 22.93
CA LYS A 2 -13.93 -0.59 22.11
C LYS A 2 -14.17 -0.78 20.60
N VAL A 3 -15.10 -1.67 20.20
CA VAL A 3 -15.40 -1.94 18.78
C VAL A 3 -15.91 -0.70 18.04
N ILE A 4 -16.77 0.11 18.67
CA ILE A 4 -17.33 1.34 18.07
C ILE A 4 -16.21 2.35 17.80
N VAL A 5 -15.24 2.47 18.71
CA VAL A 5 -14.06 3.35 18.52
C VAL A 5 -13.27 2.94 17.28
N TYR A 6 -13.04 1.64 17.09
CA TYR A 6 -12.34 1.14 15.91
C TYR A 6 -13.13 1.37 14.61
N ILE A 7 -14.44 1.21 14.62
CA ILE A 7 -15.29 1.52 13.44
C ILE A 7 -15.17 3.01 13.08
N ILE A 8 -15.25 3.91 14.07
CA ILE A 8 -15.09 5.35 13.84
C ILE A 8 -13.70 5.66 13.28
N LEU A 9 -12.64 5.05 13.82
CA LEU A 9 -11.28 5.21 13.32
C LEU A 9 -11.12 4.72 11.89
N VAL A 10 -11.72 3.57 11.54
CA VAL A 10 -11.71 3.04 10.16
C VAL A 10 -12.35 4.02 9.20
N ILE A 11 -13.53 4.56 9.53
CA ILE A 11 -14.23 5.55 8.70
C ILE A 11 -13.37 6.80 8.55
N LEU A 12 -12.81 7.32 9.64
CA LEU A 12 -11.99 8.52 9.65
C LEU A 12 -10.72 8.35 8.81
N PHE A 13 -10.03 7.21 8.92
CA PHE A 13 -8.86 6.88 8.10
C PHE A 13 -9.24 6.66 6.63
N ALA A 14 -10.39 6.05 6.34
CA ALA A 14 -10.85 5.88 4.98
C ALA A 14 -11.15 7.22 4.29
N VAL A 15 -11.79 8.16 5.01
CA VAL A 15 -12.02 9.53 4.52
C VAL A 15 -10.70 10.25 4.30
N MET A 16 -9.74 10.14 5.21
CA MET A 16 -8.39 10.67 4.99
C MET A 16 -7.73 10.06 3.76
N GLY A 17 -7.80 8.73 3.59
CA GLY A 17 -7.29 8.05 2.40
C GLY A 17 -7.93 8.60 1.12
N PHE A 18 -9.23 8.86 1.14
CA PHE A 18 -9.93 9.49 0.03
C PHE A 18 -9.52 10.95 -0.21
N TRP A 19 -9.00 11.68 0.77
CA TRP A 19 -8.43 13.01 0.52
C TRP A 19 -6.99 12.95 0.01
N PHE A 20 -6.20 11.98 0.48
CA PHE A 20 -4.78 11.87 0.12
C PHE A 20 -4.51 11.08 -1.17
N HIS A 21 -5.48 10.36 -1.73
CA HIS A 21 -5.27 9.50 -2.92
C HIS A 21 -4.60 10.25 -4.07
N LYS A 22 -5.08 11.47 -4.39
CA LYS A 22 -4.56 12.27 -5.50
C LYS A 22 -3.08 12.58 -5.32
N GLY A 23 -2.67 13.05 -4.13
CA GLY A 23 -1.28 13.34 -3.82
C GLY A 23 -0.40 12.08 -3.81
N PHE A 24 -0.94 10.94 -3.36
CA PHE A 24 -0.25 9.66 -3.43
C PHE A 24 0.03 9.24 -4.88
N TYR A 25 -0.96 9.35 -5.76
CA TYR A 25 -0.78 8.99 -7.18
C TYR A 25 0.14 9.96 -7.89
N GLU A 26 -0.04 11.28 -7.73
CA GLU A 26 0.87 12.30 -8.30
C GLU A 26 2.32 12.04 -7.92
N LEU A 27 2.57 11.73 -6.63
CA LEU A 27 3.90 11.41 -6.16
C LEU A 27 4.40 10.04 -6.65
N SER A 28 3.51 9.07 -6.84
CA SER A 28 3.89 7.78 -7.45
C SER A 28 4.31 7.94 -8.91
N PHE A 29 3.56 8.73 -9.68
CA PHE A 29 3.87 9.01 -11.09
C PHE A 29 5.15 9.82 -11.25
N SER A 30 5.43 10.79 -10.37
CA SER A 30 6.66 11.60 -10.46
C SER A 30 7.93 10.80 -10.19
N LEU A 31 7.82 9.63 -9.59
CA LEU A 31 8.94 8.72 -9.32
C LEU A 31 9.14 7.68 -10.43
N LEU A 32 8.23 7.61 -11.41
CA LEU A 32 8.38 6.76 -12.58
C LEU A 32 9.29 7.42 -13.62
N LYS A 33 10.22 6.63 -14.17
CA LYS A 33 11.04 7.01 -15.32
C LYS A 33 10.32 6.60 -16.61
N ASN A 34 9.27 7.32 -16.98
CA ASN A 34 8.42 7.01 -18.12
C ASN A 34 8.78 7.78 -19.40
N GLU A 35 9.98 8.34 -19.49
CA GLU A 35 10.44 9.13 -20.66
C GLU A 35 10.35 8.34 -21.98
N ASN A 36 10.47 7.01 -21.90
CA ASN A 36 10.48 6.10 -23.05
C ASN A 36 9.21 5.26 -23.20
N VAL A 37 8.18 5.49 -22.37
CA VAL A 37 6.93 4.71 -22.36
C VAL A 37 5.73 5.63 -22.19
N THR A 38 4.74 5.52 -23.08
CA THR A 38 3.50 6.29 -22.95
C THR A 38 2.54 5.62 -21.96
N LEU A 39 2.17 6.34 -20.91
CA LEU A 39 1.16 5.87 -19.96
C LEU A 39 -0.23 6.19 -20.49
N ILE A 40 -1.06 5.17 -20.67
CA ILE A 40 -2.40 5.32 -21.23
C ILE A 40 -3.44 4.94 -20.19
N ASN A 41 -4.46 5.79 -20.07
CA ASN A 41 -5.64 5.48 -19.30
C ASN A 41 -6.72 4.92 -20.24
N ARG A 42 -6.86 3.60 -20.28
CA ARG A 42 -7.84 2.95 -21.15
C ARG A 42 -9.23 2.85 -20.50
N THR A 43 -9.34 2.98 -19.18
CA THR A 43 -10.63 2.83 -18.47
C THR A 43 -10.76 3.75 -17.25
N THR A 44 -11.77 4.62 -17.27
CA THR A 44 -12.11 5.50 -16.13
C THR A 44 -12.54 4.69 -14.90
N ALA A 45 -13.17 3.53 -15.10
CA ALA A 45 -13.56 2.62 -14.03
C ALA A 45 -12.35 2.01 -13.30
N GLY A 46 -11.24 1.76 -14.00
CA GLY A 46 -10.02 1.24 -13.39
C GLY A 46 -9.42 2.23 -12.40
N GLN A 47 -9.38 3.52 -12.76
CA GLN A 47 -8.87 4.57 -11.90
C GLN A 47 -9.72 4.76 -10.63
N PHE A 48 -11.05 4.77 -10.76
CA PHE A 48 -11.95 4.84 -9.61
C PHE A 48 -11.78 3.64 -8.65
N ASN A 49 -11.57 2.44 -9.21
CA ASN A 49 -11.33 1.25 -8.40
C ASN A 49 -10.01 1.34 -7.62
N SER A 50 -8.95 1.84 -8.26
CA SER A 50 -7.66 2.10 -7.59
C SER A 50 -7.80 3.13 -6.46
N ASP A 51 -8.54 4.22 -6.65
CA ASP A 51 -8.81 5.22 -5.60
C ASP A 51 -9.55 4.60 -4.41
N LEU A 52 -10.55 3.75 -4.68
CA LEU A 52 -11.33 3.07 -3.64
C LEU A 52 -10.48 2.06 -2.87
N ILE A 53 -9.63 1.29 -3.57
CA ILE A 53 -8.68 0.36 -2.94
C ILE A 53 -7.69 1.12 -2.07
N PHE A 54 -7.16 2.26 -2.53
CA PHE A 54 -6.26 3.09 -1.73
C PHE A 54 -6.94 3.58 -0.45
N ALA A 55 -8.12 4.20 -0.57
CA ALA A 55 -8.87 4.71 0.58
C ALA A 55 -9.19 3.59 1.58
N THR A 56 -9.60 2.42 1.08
CA THR A 56 -9.87 1.24 1.91
C THR A 56 -8.59 0.74 2.60
N SER A 57 -7.46 0.72 1.90
CA SER A 57 -6.18 0.28 2.45
C SER A 57 -5.72 1.14 3.63
N ILE A 58 -5.89 2.47 3.53
CA ILE A 58 -5.63 3.39 4.65
C ILE A 58 -6.66 3.18 5.77
N GLY A 59 -7.94 3.04 5.42
CA GLY A 59 -9.04 2.78 6.35
C GLY A 59 -8.85 1.50 7.18
N LEU A 60 -8.15 0.49 6.66
CA LEU A 60 -7.91 -0.79 7.33
C LEU A 60 -6.75 -0.75 8.35
N ILE A 61 -5.93 0.32 8.39
CA ILE A 61 -4.80 0.45 9.32
C ILE A 61 -5.21 0.23 10.80
N PRO A 62 -6.30 0.84 11.30
CA PRO A 62 -6.76 0.58 12.67
C PRO A 62 -7.16 -0.88 12.93
N LEU A 63 -7.63 -1.61 11.90
CA LEU A 63 -7.96 -3.03 12.04
C LEU A 63 -6.70 -3.90 12.09
N PHE A 64 -5.68 -3.59 11.28
CA PHE A 64 -4.38 -4.25 11.38
C PHE A 64 -3.78 -4.10 12.78
N TYR A 65 -3.88 -2.90 13.35
CA TYR A 65 -3.49 -2.65 14.72
C TYR A 65 -4.29 -3.50 15.73
N LEU A 66 -5.62 -3.58 15.59
CA LEU A 66 -6.47 -4.40 16.45
C LEU A 66 -6.08 -5.87 16.40
N VAL A 67 -5.77 -6.41 15.22
CA VAL A 67 -5.30 -7.79 15.05
C VAL A 67 -4.00 -8.02 15.82
N ILE A 68 -3.04 -7.10 15.74
CA ILE A 68 -1.80 -7.16 16.51
C ILE A 68 -2.10 -7.13 18.01
N GLU A 69 -2.89 -6.17 18.48
CA GLU A 69 -3.26 -6.02 19.91
C GLU A 69 -3.86 -7.33 20.45
N LYS A 70 -4.77 -7.94 19.68
CA LYS A 70 -5.48 -9.17 20.06
C LYS A 70 -4.55 -10.39 20.14
N ILE A 71 -3.61 -10.53 19.20
CA ILE A 71 -2.71 -11.69 19.15
C ILE A 71 -1.58 -11.56 20.18
N THR A 72 -1.02 -10.37 20.31
CA THR A 72 0.19 -10.13 21.12
C THR A 72 -0.11 -9.70 22.56
N ASN A 73 -1.36 -9.38 22.89
CA ASN A 73 -1.78 -8.84 24.20
C ASN A 73 -0.96 -7.61 24.65
N ILE A 74 -0.53 -6.77 23.70
CA ILE A 74 0.19 -5.54 23.99
C ILE A 74 -0.75 -4.59 24.77
N LYS A 75 -0.46 -4.36 26.05
CA LYS A 75 -1.19 -3.40 26.91
C LYS A 75 -0.55 -2.01 26.98
N PHE A 76 0.57 -1.77 26.29
CA PHE A 76 1.34 -0.52 26.40
C PHE A 76 1.25 0.34 25.14
N ILE A 77 0.89 1.62 25.33
CA ILE A 77 0.72 2.66 24.30
C ILE A 77 1.96 2.76 23.38
N TYR A 78 3.17 2.70 23.94
CA TYR A 78 4.43 2.82 23.17
C TYR A 78 4.64 1.68 22.17
N LYS A 79 4.39 0.43 22.57
CA LYS A 79 4.51 -0.73 21.67
C LYS A 79 3.49 -0.66 20.56
N GLY A 80 2.31 -0.12 20.85
CA GLY A 80 1.29 0.08 19.84
C GLY A 80 1.69 1.08 18.76
N LEU A 81 2.34 2.18 19.16
CA LEU A 81 2.85 3.19 18.24
C LEU A 81 3.99 2.63 17.36
N ILE A 82 4.85 1.78 17.92
CA ILE A 82 5.89 1.08 17.16
C ILE A 82 5.26 0.12 16.13
N ALA A 83 4.23 -0.64 16.51
CA ALA A 83 3.54 -1.53 15.58
C ALA A 83 2.90 -0.76 14.41
N ALA A 84 2.25 0.37 14.69
CA ALA A 84 1.71 1.25 13.66
C ALA A 84 2.83 1.80 12.74
N ALA A 85 3.97 2.20 13.30
CA ALA A 85 5.12 2.65 12.52
C ALA A 85 5.67 1.55 11.61
N ILE A 86 5.76 0.31 12.09
CA ILE A 86 6.19 -0.85 11.28
C ILE A 86 5.23 -1.06 10.10
N ILE A 87 3.92 -1.04 10.33
CA ILE A 87 2.91 -1.16 9.28
C ILE A 87 3.11 -0.06 8.22
N LEU A 88 3.22 1.20 8.63
CA LEU A 88 3.37 2.32 7.70
C LEU A 88 4.68 2.24 6.90
N ILE A 89 5.81 1.97 7.56
CA ILE A 89 7.12 1.88 6.91
C ILE A 89 7.14 0.74 5.90
N THR A 90 6.62 -0.44 6.26
CA THR A 90 6.58 -1.59 5.36
C THR A 90 5.66 -1.35 4.16
N GLY A 91 4.52 -0.67 4.36
CA GLY A 91 3.69 -0.14 3.27
C GLY A 91 4.49 0.72 2.30
N ILE A 92 5.19 1.73 2.82
CA ILE A 92 6.01 2.65 2.01
C ILE A 92 7.12 1.89 1.25
N VAL A 93 7.79 0.93 1.91
CA VAL A 93 8.84 0.11 1.28
C VAL A 93 8.28 -0.70 0.11
N PHE A 94 7.15 -1.39 0.28
CA PHE A 94 6.55 -2.20 -0.79
C PHE A 94 6.08 -1.33 -1.96
N TRP A 95 5.47 -0.18 -1.67
CA TRP A 95 5.11 0.78 -2.69
C TRP A 95 6.34 1.29 -3.46
N ARG A 96 7.45 1.60 -2.77
CA ARG A 96 8.72 1.98 -3.41
C ARG A 96 9.35 0.86 -4.23
N LEU A 97 9.29 -0.38 -3.75
CA LEU A 97 9.76 -1.55 -4.50
C LEU A 97 8.97 -1.73 -5.80
N ARG A 98 7.66 -1.48 -5.79
CA ARG A 98 6.85 -1.51 -7.01
C ARG A 98 7.31 -0.47 -8.03
N ILE A 99 7.53 0.76 -7.59
CA ILE A 99 8.04 1.84 -8.46
C ILE A 99 9.40 1.45 -9.04
N TYR A 100 10.31 0.92 -8.22
CA TYR A 100 11.61 0.44 -8.70
C TYR A 100 11.45 -0.66 -9.76
N GLY A 101 10.62 -1.67 -9.50
CA GLY A 101 10.38 -2.75 -10.46
C GLY A 101 9.74 -2.27 -11.76
N LEU A 102 8.84 -1.27 -11.71
CA LEU A 102 8.27 -0.64 -12.90
C LEU A 102 9.32 0.12 -13.71
N ASN A 103 10.21 0.86 -13.05
CA ASN A 103 11.29 1.57 -13.74
C ASN A 103 12.24 0.62 -14.48
N VAL A 104 12.56 -0.53 -13.88
CA VAL A 104 13.34 -1.59 -14.57
C VAL A 104 12.57 -2.12 -15.78
N GLN A 105 11.26 -2.40 -15.63
CA GLN A 105 10.42 -2.86 -16.74
C GLN A 105 10.35 -1.84 -17.89
N PHE A 106 10.25 -0.54 -17.57
CA PHE A 106 10.22 0.52 -18.59
C PHE A 106 11.56 0.66 -19.30
N GLU A 107 12.68 0.47 -18.60
CA GLU A 107 14.01 0.44 -19.20
C GLU A 107 14.16 -0.75 -20.15
N GLU A 108 13.70 -1.94 -19.74
CA GLU A 108 13.69 -3.12 -20.61
C GLU A 108 12.80 -2.94 -21.85
N LEU A 109 11.61 -2.33 -21.69
CA LEU A 109 10.71 -2.01 -22.79
C LEU A 109 11.33 -1.03 -23.79
N ALA A 110 12.14 -0.08 -23.31
CA ALA A 110 12.83 0.89 -24.15
C ALA A 110 13.95 0.26 -25.00
N LEU A 111 14.44 -0.93 -24.63
CA LEU A 111 15.46 -1.67 -25.39
C LEU A 111 14.87 -2.46 -26.56
N TYR A 112 13.54 -2.59 -26.66
CA TYR A 112 12.92 -3.25 -27.80
C TYR A 112 13.03 -2.36 -29.04
N ASP A 113 13.62 -2.90 -30.10
CA ASP A 113 13.79 -2.24 -31.39
C ASP A 113 12.43 -2.18 -32.11
N LEU A 114 11.65 -1.15 -31.77
CA LEU A 114 10.36 -0.87 -32.37
C LEU A 114 10.56 -0.15 -33.71
N PRO A 115 9.71 -0.42 -34.72
CA PRO A 115 9.74 0.34 -35.96
C PRO A 115 9.63 1.84 -35.70
N ASP A 116 10.36 2.64 -36.50
CA ASP A 116 10.44 4.10 -36.34
C ASP A 116 9.07 4.75 -36.06
N GLY A 117 8.97 5.40 -34.90
CA GLY A 117 7.78 6.15 -34.47
C GLY A 117 6.81 5.40 -33.54
N LEU A 118 7.06 4.12 -33.22
CA LEU A 118 6.28 3.39 -32.21
C LEU A 118 6.92 3.52 -30.82
N ILE A 119 6.18 4.11 -29.88
CA ILE A 119 6.57 4.17 -28.46
C ILE A 119 5.79 3.09 -27.71
N PRO A 120 6.42 2.29 -26.82
CA PRO A 120 5.70 1.33 -26.00
C PRO A 120 4.59 2.00 -25.19
N GLU A 121 3.40 1.39 -25.17
CA GLU A 121 2.27 1.84 -24.37
C GLU A 121 2.13 0.98 -23.10
N PHE A 122 1.89 1.62 -21.96
CA PHE A 122 1.63 0.92 -20.71
C PHE A 122 0.34 1.42 -20.05
N ASP A 123 -0.55 0.49 -19.71
CA ASP A 123 -1.82 0.82 -19.06
C ASP A 123 -1.61 1.16 -17.58
N ILE A 124 -2.10 2.33 -17.18
CA ILE A 124 -2.02 2.85 -15.81
C ILE A 124 -2.68 1.88 -14.80
N VAL A 125 -3.71 1.13 -15.21
CA VAL A 125 -4.40 0.15 -14.35
C VAL A 125 -3.45 -0.97 -13.90
N HIS A 126 -2.37 -1.23 -14.63
CA HIS A 126 -1.38 -2.25 -14.27
C HIS A 126 -0.29 -1.76 -13.31
N LEU A 127 -0.23 -0.47 -12.99
CA LEU A 127 0.75 0.05 -12.03
C LEU A 127 0.49 -0.48 -10.61
N LYS A 128 -0.79 -0.56 -10.22
CA LYS A 128 -1.27 -1.22 -8.99
C LYS A 128 -0.60 -0.72 -7.70
N PHE A 129 -0.23 0.55 -7.61
CA PHE A 129 0.51 1.11 -6.47
C PHE A 129 -0.16 0.85 -5.11
N GLU A 130 -1.48 1.04 -5.06
CA GLU A 130 -2.33 0.83 -3.90
C GLU A 130 -2.30 -0.62 -3.41
N ILE A 131 -2.23 -1.59 -4.32
CA ILE A 131 -2.18 -3.02 -3.98
C ILE A 131 -0.84 -3.34 -3.30
N TYR A 132 0.27 -2.80 -3.82
CA TYR A 132 1.58 -3.02 -3.19
C TYR A 132 1.68 -2.33 -1.84
N LEU A 133 1.14 -1.12 -1.69
CA LEU A 133 1.02 -0.45 -0.40
C LEU A 133 0.24 -1.33 0.61
N PHE A 134 -0.91 -1.86 0.18
CA PHE A 134 -1.73 -2.73 1.01
C PHE A 134 -1.03 -4.03 1.41
N MET A 135 -0.33 -4.68 0.46
CA MET A 135 0.49 -5.85 0.77
C MET A 135 1.56 -5.52 1.81
N GLY A 136 2.18 -4.35 1.71
CA GLY A 136 3.15 -3.88 2.71
C GLY A 136 2.51 -3.75 4.09
N PHE A 137 1.27 -3.26 4.20
CA PHE A 137 0.56 -3.21 5.48
C PHE A 137 0.29 -4.61 6.07
N ILE A 138 -0.10 -5.57 5.23
CA ILE A 138 -0.29 -6.97 5.65
C ILE A 138 1.04 -7.53 6.18
N VAL A 139 2.13 -7.36 5.43
CA VAL A 139 3.46 -7.84 5.82
C VAL A 139 3.93 -7.15 7.11
N GLY A 140 3.75 -5.84 7.24
CA GLY A 140 4.05 -5.09 8.45
C GLY A 140 3.25 -5.56 9.66
N THR A 141 2.00 -5.97 9.45
CA THR A 141 1.16 -6.58 10.49
C THR A 141 1.76 -7.88 10.97
N LEU A 142 2.14 -8.77 10.05
CA LEU A 142 2.79 -10.05 10.37
C LEU A 142 4.13 -9.85 11.09
N ILE A 143 4.96 -8.93 10.62
CA ILE A 143 6.24 -8.57 11.26
C ILE A 143 5.99 -8.06 12.68
N SER A 144 5.03 -7.17 12.86
CA SER A 144 4.69 -6.63 14.18
C SER A 144 4.20 -7.71 15.14
N ILE A 145 3.37 -8.65 14.65
CA ILE A 145 2.96 -9.82 15.43
C ILE A 145 4.19 -10.60 15.87
N LEU A 146 5.11 -10.92 14.95
CA LEU A 146 6.30 -11.71 15.27
C LEU A 146 7.23 -11.02 16.28
N ILE A 147 7.44 -9.70 16.15
CA ILE A 147 8.32 -8.92 17.05
C ILE A 147 7.76 -8.86 18.46
N PHE A 148 6.46 -8.64 18.61
CA PHE A 148 5.83 -8.46 19.92
C PHE A 148 5.21 -9.73 20.50
N ARG A 149 5.30 -10.85 19.80
CA ARG A 149 4.78 -12.13 20.27
C ARG A 149 5.53 -12.56 21.53
N ASP A 150 4.76 -13.01 22.51
CA ASP A 150 5.29 -13.78 23.62
C ASP A 150 5.66 -15.18 23.12
N HIS A 151 6.96 -15.51 23.11
CA HIS A 151 7.48 -16.78 22.60
C HIS A 151 6.95 -18.01 23.36
N ASN A 152 6.31 -17.81 24.51
CA ASN A 152 5.79 -18.88 25.36
C ASN A 152 4.33 -19.26 25.08
N LYS A 153 3.67 -18.71 24.04
CA LYS A 153 2.26 -19.03 23.70
C LYS A 153 2.08 -19.51 22.25
N PRO A 154 1.18 -20.48 21.99
CA PRO A 154 0.89 -20.98 20.64
C PRO A 154 0.14 -19.95 19.76
N LEU A 155 0.33 -20.06 18.43
CA LEU A 155 -0.18 -19.12 17.42
C LEU A 155 -1.70 -19.19 17.17
N LEU A 156 -2.31 -20.35 17.41
CA LEU A 156 -3.74 -20.62 17.24
C LEU A 156 -4.20 -21.40 18.47
N ASN A 157 -5.24 -20.89 19.12
CA ASN A 157 -6.01 -21.61 20.15
C ASN A 157 -7.33 -22.02 19.53
#